data_AF-A0A2D7GYW5-F1
#
_entry.id   AF-A0A2D7GYW5-F1
#
_cell.length_a   1.000
_cell.length_b   1.000
_cell.length_c   1.000
_cell.angle_alpha   90.00
_cell.angle_beta   90.00
_cell.angle_gamma   90.00
#
_symmetry.space_group_name_H-M   'P 1'
#
loop_
_entity.id
_entity.type
_entity.pdbx_description
1 polymer ?
#
loop_
_entity_poly.entity_id
_entity_poly.type
_entity_poly.pdbx_seq_one_letter_code
_entity_poly.pdbx_strand_id
1 'polypeptide(L)'
;KKVKAEEAIALVRIEELYPFPRKELNKIFQRYSDAEYMFVQEEPENMGPWHYIAAQFRDDLDVSLTRVCRRPCASPAVASNKMHTIEQHRILIEAISLIQE
;
A
#
# COMPACT_ATOMS: atom_id res chain seq x y z
N LYS A 1 21.72 10.36 6.57
CA LYS A 1 21.92 10.46 5.10
C LYS A 1 20.73 11.22 4.53
N LYS A 2 20.92 12.30 3.77
CA LYS A 2 19.82 12.94 3.02
C LYS A 2 19.51 12.02 1.84
N VAL A 3 18.30 11.45 1.81
CA VAL A 3 17.79 10.71 0.64
C VAL A 3 17.65 11.72 -0.50
N LYS A 4 18.14 11.39 -1.69
CA LYS A 4 17.96 12.25 -2.88
C LYS A 4 16.47 12.32 -3.21
N ALA A 5 16.00 13.48 -3.67
CA ALA A 5 14.59 13.68 -4.02
C ALA A 5 14.09 12.73 -5.12
N GLU A 6 15.00 12.22 -5.95
CA GLU A 6 14.76 11.25 -7.04
C GLU A 6 14.46 9.82 -6.54
N GLU A 7 14.76 9.52 -5.26
CA GLU A 7 14.59 8.20 -4.62
C GLU A 7 13.58 8.25 -3.46
N ALA A 8 12.74 9.29 -3.42
CA ALA A 8 11.88 9.57 -2.27
C ALA A 8 10.51 8.88 -2.37
N ILE A 9 10.10 8.18 -1.31
CA ILE A 9 8.74 7.64 -1.18
C ILE A 9 7.78 8.76 -0.76
N ALA A 10 6.70 8.94 -1.52
CA ALA A 10 5.54 9.73 -1.11
C ALA A 10 4.55 8.85 -0.34
N LEU A 11 4.35 9.12 0.96
CA LEU A 11 3.34 8.42 1.75
C LEU A 11 1.99 9.12 1.60
N VAL A 12 1.03 8.41 1.00
CA VAL A 12 -0.35 8.89 0.78
C VAL A 12 -1.31 8.05 1.61
N ARG A 13 -2.22 8.70 2.33
CA ARG A 13 -3.28 8.02 3.10
C ARG A 13 -4.61 8.15 2.36
N ILE A 14 -5.36 7.06 2.32
CA ILE A 14 -6.75 7.03 1.85
C ILE A 14 -7.64 6.98 3.09
N GLU A 15 -8.04 8.15 3.56
CA GLU A 15 -8.85 8.30 4.79
C GLU A 15 -10.32 7.89 4.56
N GLU A 16 -10.80 8.03 3.32
CA GLU A 16 -12.13 7.63 2.91
C GLU A 16 -12.02 6.51 1.86
N LEU A 17 -12.44 5.30 2.23
CA LEU A 17 -12.47 4.17 1.31
C LEU A 17 -13.76 4.16 0.48
N TYR A 18 -14.87 4.58 1.07
CA TYR A 18 -16.17 4.63 0.41
C TYR A 18 -16.95 5.90 0.81
N PRO A 19 -17.48 6.66 -0.17
CA PRO A 19 -17.32 6.48 -1.61
C PRO A 19 -15.86 6.63 -2.07
N PHE A 20 -15.49 6.05 -3.23
CA PHE A 20 -14.10 6.07 -3.68
C PHE A 20 -13.64 7.50 -4.06
N PRO A 21 -12.56 8.05 -3.47
CA PRO A 21 -12.15 9.45 -3.62
C PRO A 21 -11.35 9.69 -4.92
N ARG A 22 -11.99 9.41 -6.06
CA ARG A 22 -11.36 9.44 -7.40
C ARG A 22 -10.76 10.81 -7.76
N LYS A 23 -11.39 11.91 -7.36
CA LYS A 23 -10.94 13.27 -7.72
C LYS A 23 -9.67 13.66 -6.99
N GLU A 24 -9.58 13.30 -5.72
CA GLU A 24 -8.47 13.58 -4.83
C GLU A 24 -7.25 12.75 -5.23
N LEU A 25 -7.46 11.45 -5.50
CA LEU A 25 -6.43 10.53 -5.96
C LEU A 25 -5.83 10.95 -7.31
N ASN A 26 -6.67 11.36 -8.28
CA ASN A 26 -6.18 11.86 -9.58
C ASN A 26 -5.23 13.06 -9.45
N LYS A 27 -5.49 13.99 -8.52
CA LYS A 27 -4.59 15.14 -8.29
C LYS A 27 -3.23 14.71 -7.78
N ILE A 28 -3.18 13.63 -6.99
CA ILE A 28 -1.94 13.07 -6.48
C ILE A 28 -1.18 12.36 -7.61
N PHE A 29 -1.85 11.55 -8.43
CA PHE A 29 -1.21 10.83 -9.54
C PHE A 29 -0.68 11.76 -10.63
N GLN A 30 -1.36 12.87 -10.91
CA GLN A 30 -0.82 13.89 -11.80
C GLN A 30 0.47 14.53 -11.29
N ARG A 31 0.68 14.56 -9.96
CA ARG A 31 1.93 15.07 -9.36
C ARG A 31 3.06 14.02 -9.41
N TYR A 32 2.72 12.73 -9.44
CA TYR A 32 3.67 11.62 -9.35
C TYR A 32 3.54 10.66 -10.54
N SER A 33 3.38 11.18 -11.77
CA SER A 33 3.03 10.39 -12.96
C SER A 33 3.98 9.23 -13.27
N ASP A 34 5.26 9.39 -12.93
CA ASP A 34 6.31 8.43 -13.26
C ASP A 34 6.68 7.52 -12.08
N ALA A 35 5.89 7.55 -11.00
CA ALA A 35 6.14 6.76 -9.80
C ALA A 35 5.56 5.34 -9.88
N GLU A 36 6.21 4.41 -9.20
CA GLU A 36 5.61 3.11 -8.89
C GLU A 36 4.58 3.26 -7.75
N TYR A 37 3.42 2.63 -7.92
CA TYR A 37 2.34 2.72 -6.94
C TYR A 37 2.19 1.44 -6.15
N MET A 38 2.14 1.60 -4.83
CA MET A 38 1.98 0.50 -3.88
C MET A 38 0.83 0.80 -2.93
N PHE A 39 0.07 -0.24 -2.59
CA PHE A 39 -0.85 -0.21 -1.46
C PHE A 39 -0.31 -1.06 -0.33
N VAL A 40 -0.08 -0.41 0.80
CA VAL A 40 0.47 -1.02 2.02
C VAL A 40 -0.65 -1.12 3.04
N GLN A 41 -0.89 -2.31 3.57
CA GLN A 41 -1.83 -2.53 4.67
C GLN A 41 -1.25 -3.55 5.65
N GLU A 42 -1.68 -3.50 6.91
CA GLU A 42 -1.26 -4.51 7.87
C GLU A 42 -2.13 -5.77 7.79
N GLU A 43 -3.37 -5.63 7.36
CA GLU A 43 -4.34 -6.71 7.27
C GLU A 43 -3.87 -7.82 6.31
N PRO A 44 -4.30 -9.08 6.53
CA PRO A 44 -4.14 -10.15 5.57
C PRO A 44 -4.66 -9.76 4.17
N GLU A 45 -4.06 -10.29 3.12
CA GLU A 45 -4.46 -10.04 1.72
C GLU A 45 -5.97 -10.18 1.48
N ASN A 46 -6.57 -11.23 2.03
CA ASN A 46 -7.99 -11.55 1.90
C ASN A 46 -8.88 -10.73 2.85
N MET A 47 -8.32 -9.75 3.53
CA MET A 47 -8.98 -8.85 4.46
C MET A 47 -8.60 -7.40 4.17
N GLY A 48 -9.19 -6.48 4.95
CA GLY A 48 -8.99 -5.06 4.75
C GLY A 48 -9.49 -4.59 3.38
N PRO A 49 -9.04 -3.40 2.94
CA PRO A 49 -9.57 -2.78 1.74
C PRO A 49 -8.89 -3.22 0.43
N TRP A 50 -7.80 -4.01 0.48
CA TRP A 50 -6.96 -4.33 -0.68
C TRP A 50 -7.75 -4.66 -1.95
N HIS A 51 -8.66 -5.64 -1.89
CA HIS A 51 -9.40 -6.10 -3.08
C HIS A 51 -10.31 -5.01 -3.67
N TYR A 52 -10.96 -4.23 -2.82
CA TYR A 52 -11.79 -3.12 -3.24
C TYR A 52 -10.94 -2.01 -3.86
N ILE A 53 -9.86 -1.60 -3.18
CA ILE A 53 -8.97 -0.53 -3.65
C ILE A 53 -8.29 -0.93 -4.97
N ALA A 54 -7.76 -2.14 -5.08
CA ALA A 54 -7.13 -2.62 -6.30
C ALA A 54 -8.10 -2.64 -7.49
N ALA A 55 -9.37 -2.99 -7.27
CA ALA A 55 -10.39 -2.94 -8.31
C ALA A 55 -10.72 -1.49 -8.71
N GLN A 56 -10.97 -0.60 -7.75
CA GLN A 56 -11.25 0.81 -8.03
C GLN A 56 -10.10 1.49 -8.78
N PHE A 57 -8.85 1.22 -8.38
CA PHE A 57 -7.67 1.78 -9.05
C PHE A 57 -7.53 1.29 -10.49
N ARG A 58 -7.81 0.01 -10.75
CA ARG A 58 -7.82 -0.53 -12.11
C ARG A 58 -8.94 0.08 -12.95
N ASP A 59 -10.16 0.09 -12.42
CA ASP A 59 -11.36 0.40 -13.19
C ASP A 59 -11.55 1.91 -13.41
N ASP A 60 -11.24 2.74 -12.41
CA ASP A 60 -11.45 4.20 -12.49
C ASP A 60 -10.22 4.99 -12.91
N LEU A 61 -9.02 4.44 -12.69
CA LEU A 61 -7.76 5.18 -12.83
C LEU A 61 -6.76 4.52 -13.78
N ASP A 62 -7.02 3.29 -14.25
CA ASP A 62 -6.09 2.50 -15.08
C ASP A 62 -4.69 2.35 -14.44
N VAL A 63 -4.66 2.23 -13.11
CA VAL A 63 -3.43 2.07 -12.32
C VAL A 63 -3.39 0.69 -11.69
N SER A 64 -2.29 -0.04 -11.90
CA SER A 64 -1.99 -1.28 -11.19
C SER A 64 -1.18 -1.00 -9.93
N LEU A 65 -1.67 -1.45 -8.79
CA LEU A 65 -0.98 -1.32 -7.50
C LEU A 65 -0.16 -2.57 -7.18
N THR A 66 1.07 -2.36 -6.71
CA THR A 66 1.82 -3.41 -6.01
C THR A 66 1.26 -3.58 -4.61
N ARG A 67 1.04 -4.81 -4.19
CA ARG A 67 0.46 -5.12 -2.87
C ARG A 67 1.56 -5.41 -1.86
N VAL A 68 1.49 -4.76 -0.70
CA VAL A 68 2.29 -5.14 0.47
C VAL A 68 1.38 -5.31 1.68
N CYS A 69 1.21 -6.55 2.12
CA CYS A 69 0.29 -6.91 3.21
C CYS A 69 0.67 -8.23 3.89
N ARG A 70 -0.03 -8.62 4.96
CA ARG A 70 0.10 -9.97 5.55
C ARG A 70 -0.39 -11.03 4.55
N ARG A 71 0.13 -12.25 4.66
CA ARG A 71 -0.34 -13.39 3.85
C ARG A 71 -1.81 -13.68 4.18
N PRO A 72 -2.58 -14.20 3.21
CA PRO A 72 -3.99 -14.50 3.44
C PRO A 72 -4.15 -15.52 4.55
N CYS A 73 -5.10 -15.29 5.44
CA CYS A 73 -5.37 -16.19 6.56
C CYS A 73 -6.83 -16.09 7.02
N ALA A 74 -7.28 -17.10 7.77
CA ALA A 74 -8.65 -17.16 8.28
C ALA A 74 -8.88 -16.24 9.49
N SER A 75 -7.83 -15.97 10.27
CA SER A 75 -7.88 -15.09 11.45
C SER A 75 -7.46 -13.66 11.07
N PRO A 76 -8.04 -12.60 11.66
CA PRO A 76 -7.59 -11.23 11.42
C PRO A 76 -6.12 -10.96 11.75
N ALA A 77 -5.57 -11.69 12.72
CA ALA A 77 -4.17 -11.58 13.12
C ALA A 77 -3.65 -12.91 13.69
N VAL A 78 -2.32 -13.03 13.74
CA VAL A 78 -1.64 -14.08 14.50
C VAL A 78 -1.74 -13.80 16.00
N ALA A 79 -2.02 -14.82 16.81
CA ALA A 79 -2.16 -14.68 18.26
C ALA A 79 -0.81 -14.48 18.99
N SER A 80 0.30 -14.90 18.37
CA SER A 80 1.64 -14.75 18.95
C SER A 80 2.19 -13.36 18.70
N ASN A 81 2.48 -12.61 19.77
CA ASN A 81 3.09 -11.28 19.68
C ASN A 81 4.44 -11.30 18.93
N LYS A 82 5.25 -12.35 19.12
CA LYS A 82 6.51 -12.53 18.38
C LYS A 82 6.26 -12.62 16.88
N MET A 83 5.28 -13.43 16.46
CA MET A 83 4.95 -13.56 15.03
C MET A 83 4.37 -12.27 14.46
N HIS A 84 3.50 -11.59 15.23
CA HIS A 84 2.94 -10.30 14.84
C HIS A 84 4.04 -9.26 14.56
N THR A 85 5.02 -9.17 15.47
CA THR A 85 6.17 -8.26 15.32
C THR A 85 6.98 -8.57 14.05
N ILE A 86 7.25 -9.86 13.78
CA ILE A 86 7.97 -10.30 12.58
C ILE A 86 7.21 -9.91 11.30
N GLU A 87 5.89 -10.16 11.27
CA GLU A 87 5.07 -9.80 10.12
C GLU A 87 5.02 -8.30 9.88
N GLN A 88 4.93 -7.50 10.96
CA GLN A 88 4.94 -6.04 10.87
C GLN A 88 6.25 -5.51 10.32
N HIS A 89 7.39 -6.01 10.82
CA HIS A 89 8.70 -5.63 10.30
C HIS A 89 8.88 -6.00 8.84
N ARG A 90 8.38 -7.18 8.42
CA ARG A 90 8.42 -7.58 7.01
C ARG A 90 7.66 -6.59 6.13
N ILE A 91 6.44 -6.19 6.52
CA ILE A 91 5.63 -5.22 5.77
C ILE A 91 6.39 -3.89 5.61
N LEU A 92 6.98 -3.39 6.68
CA LEU A 92 7.75 -2.14 6.66
C LEU A 92 8.99 -2.22 5.77
N ILE A 93 9.73 -3.33 5.84
CA ILE A 93 10.90 -3.55 5.00
C ILE A 93 10.46 -3.64 3.53
N GLU A 94 9.45 -4.44 3.22
CA GLU A 94 8.97 -4.62 1.84
C GLU A 94 8.45 -3.30 1.23
N ALA A 95 7.76 -2.48 2.03
CA ALA A 95 7.26 -1.17 1.58
C ALA A 95 8.37 -0.13 1.31
N ILE A 96 9.51 -0.23 2.00
CA ILE A 96 10.58 0.78 1.94
C ILE A 96 11.80 0.30 1.15
N SER A 97 12.03 -1.00 1.05
CA SER A 97 13.24 -1.59 0.43
C SER A 97 13.22 -1.60 -1.10
N LEU A 98 12.11 -1.29 -1.76
CA LEU A 98 12.09 -1.07 -3.23
C LEU A 98 12.89 0.17 -3.68
N ILE A 99 13.52 0.90 -2.77
CA ILE A 99 14.42 2.04 -3.08
C ILE A 99 15.87 1.59 -3.40
N GLN A 100 16.21 0.30 -3.28
CA GLN A 100 17.62 -0.15 -3.30
C GLN A 100 18.11 -0.90 -4.55
N GLU A 101 17.37 -0.88 -5.66
CA GLU A 101 17.92 -1.32 -6.96
C GLU A 101 18.46 -0.14 -7.78
#